data_AF-A0A834HAE5-F1
#
_entry.id   AF-A0A834HAE5-F1
#
_cell.length_a   1.000
_cell.length_b   1.000
_cell.length_c   1.000
_cell.angle_alpha   90.00
_cell.angle_beta   90.00
_cell.angle_gamma   90.00
#
_symmetry.space_group_name_H-M   'P 1'
#
loop_
_entity.id
_entity.type
_entity.pdbx_description
1 polymer ?
#
loop_
_entity_poly.entity_id
_entity_poly.type
_entity_poly.pdbx_seq_one_letter_code
_entity_poly.pdbx_strand_id
1 'polypeptide(L)'
;MWKLKVAEGRGPWLYSINNFVGRQIWEFDPDAGTPEEREAVEKARDDYQKNKSRVRAGGDVLMRLQIKKENSNVDLSIPPVRLGKEEQVDYEAVTTALRKAIRLNRAIQSKDGHWPAENSGPNFFTPPLVSSTFANTSNMYSY
;
A
#
# COMPACT_ATOMS: atom_id res chain seq x y z
N MET A 1 8.72 6.83 10.46
CA MET A 1 7.71 6.49 9.43
C MET A 1 8.10 5.20 8.71
N TRP A 2 7.13 4.36 8.38
CA TRP A 2 7.36 3.18 7.53
C TRP A 2 7.64 3.63 6.09
N LYS A 3 8.65 3.09 5.44
CA LYS A 3 9.04 3.39 4.05
C LYS A 3 8.98 2.12 3.20
N LEU A 4 8.32 2.20 2.04
CA LEU A 4 8.30 1.13 1.06
C LEU A 4 9.61 1.16 0.26
N LYS A 5 10.33 0.03 0.24
CA LYS A 5 11.48 -0.19 -0.65
C LYS A 5 11.09 -1.20 -1.71
N VAL A 6 11.36 -0.85 -2.97
CA VAL A 6 11.01 -1.64 -4.15
C VAL A 6 12.28 -1.97 -4.95
N ALA A 7 12.38 -3.21 -5.42
CA ALA A 7 13.50 -3.70 -6.23
C ALA A 7 14.88 -3.52 -5.55
N GLU A 8 14.88 -3.55 -4.22
CA GLU A 8 16.07 -3.37 -3.41
C GLU A 8 16.41 -4.64 -2.63
N GLY A 9 17.71 -4.92 -2.56
CA GLY A 9 18.23 -6.11 -1.93
C GLY A 9 19.74 -6.20 -2.08
N ARG A 10 20.48 -5.96 -0.99
CA ARG A 10 21.92 -6.20 -0.94
C ARG A 10 22.24 -6.73 0.45
N GLY A 11 22.55 -8.02 0.52
CA GLY A 11 22.90 -8.68 1.77
C GLY A 11 23.53 -10.04 1.48
N PRO A 12 24.39 -10.54 2.38
CA PRO A 12 25.11 -11.80 2.18
C PRO A 12 24.16 -13.01 1.99
N TRP A 13 22.92 -12.90 2.48
CA TRP A 13 21.91 -13.95 2.45
C TRP A 13 20.77 -13.68 1.45
N LEU A 14 20.91 -12.66 0.61
CA LEU A 14 19.86 -12.26 -0.33
C LEU A 14 20.32 -12.46 -1.77
N TYR A 15 19.72 -13.44 -2.45
CA TYR A 15 20.01 -13.78 -3.84
C TYR A 15 18.80 -13.49 -4.74
N SER A 16 19.06 -13.15 -6.00
CA SER A 16 18.00 -12.90 -6.99
C SER A 16 18.47 -13.23 -8.40
N ILE A 17 17.57 -13.83 -9.19
CA ILE A 17 17.76 -14.11 -10.62
C ILE A 17 17.26 -12.99 -11.54
N ASN A 18 16.52 -12.00 -11.02
CA ASN A 18 15.89 -10.93 -11.79
C ASN A 18 16.19 -9.52 -11.23
N ASN A 19 17.34 -9.35 -10.56
CA ASN A 19 17.72 -8.10 -9.89
C ASN A 19 16.65 -7.53 -8.93
N PHE A 20 15.93 -8.40 -8.21
CA PHE A 20 14.91 -8.07 -7.22
C PHE A 20 13.66 -7.37 -7.78
N VAL A 21 13.47 -7.32 -9.10
CA VAL A 21 12.25 -6.77 -9.69
C VAL A 21 11.01 -7.48 -9.11
N GLY A 22 10.01 -6.70 -8.70
CA GLY A 22 8.80 -7.16 -8.01
C GLY A 22 8.94 -7.35 -6.50
N ARG A 23 10.16 -7.21 -5.93
CA ARG A 23 10.35 -7.28 -4.49
C ARG A 23 9.89 -5.98 -3.83
N GLN A 24 9.08 -6.10 -2.79
CA GLN A 24 8.68 -5.00 -1.91
C GLN A 24 8.97 -5.36 -0.45
N ILE A 25 9.55 -4.42 0.31
CA ILE A 25 9.74 -4.55 1.76
C ILE A 25 9.41 -3.22 2.46
N TRP A 26 9.02 -3.29 3.73
CA TRP A 26 8.79 -2.13 4.57
C TRP A 26 9.92 -1.99 5.59
N GLU A 27 10.52 -0.81 5.68
CA GLU A 27 11.53 -0.47 6.68
C GLU A 27 11.04 0.71 7.52
N PHE A 28 11.21 0.64 8.84
CA PHE A 28 10.87 1.75 9.71
C PHE A 28 12.07 2.66 9.89
N ASP A 29 11.87 3.96 9.63
CA ASP A 29 12.88 5.00 9.83
C ASP A 29 12.27 6.09 10.75
N PRO A 30 12.75 6.29 11.99
CA PRO A 30 12.18 7.25 12.93
C PRO A 30 12.25 8.71 12.46
N ASP A 31 13.22 9.04 11.60
CA ASP A 31 13.51 10.40 11.15
C ASP A 31 12.88 10.70 9.78
N ALA A 32 12.41 9.67 9.07
CA ALA A 32 11.71 9.85 7.79
C ALA A 32 10.38 10.61 7.90
N GLY A 33 10.06 11.32 6.82
CA GLY A 33 8.76 11.96 6.55
C GLY A 33 8.66 13.40 7.06
N THR A 34 8.05 14.28 6.27
CA THR A 34 7.70 15.64 6.71
C THR A 34 6.58 15.63 7.76
N PRO A 35 6.36 16.72 8.52
CA PRO A 35 5.25 16.80 9.46
C PRO A 35 3.89 16.47 8.81
N GLU A 36 3.65 16.95 7.60
CA GLU A 36 2.41 16.73 6.85
C GLU A 36 2.25 15.25 6.44
N GLU A 37 3.34 14.59 6.08
CA GLU A 37 3.32 13.16 5.75
C GLU A 37 3.02 12.31 6.99
N ARG A 38 3.63 12.66 8.12
CA ARG A 38 3.37 11.99 9.39
C ARG A 38 1.92 12.18 9.82
N GLU A 39 1.38 13.38 9.67
CA GLU A 39 -0.03 13.66 9.92
C GLU A 39 -0.96 12.85 9.00
N ALA A 40 -0.66 12.75 7.70
CA ALA A 40 -1.43 11.94 6.77
C ALA A 40 -1.42 10.45 7.13
N VAL A 41 -0.28 9.94 7.63
CA VAL A 41 -0.14 8.56 8.12
C VAL A 41 -0.95 8.33 9.39
N GLU A 42 -0.91 9.25 10.36
CA GLU A 42 -1.71 9.14 11.59
C GLU A 42 -3.21 9.24 11.29
N LYS A 43 -3.63 10.13 10.39
CA LYS A 43 -5.01 10.18 9.92
C LYS A 43 -5.45 8.86 9.28
N ALA A 44 -4.61 8.27 8.44
CA ALA A 44 -4.90 6.96 7.84
C ALA A 44 -5.03 5.84 8.89
N ARG A 45 -4.22 5.90 9.97
CA ARG A 45 -4.31 4.98 11.11
C ARG A 45 -5.61 5.15 11.88
N ASP A 46 -6.02 6.39 12.15
CA ASP A 46 -7.28 6.69 12.83
C ASP A 46 -8.49 6.22 12.01
N ASP A 47 -8.48 6.46 10.71
CA ASP A 47 -9.54 6.03 9.80
C ASP A 47 -9.63 4.50 9.72
N TYR A 48 -8.49 3.80 9.73
CA TYR A 48 -8.47 2.35 9.84
C TYR A 48 -9.09 1.88 11.15
N GLN A 49 -8.69 2.47 12.29
CA GLN A 49 -9.21 2.07 13.60
C GLN A 49 -10.73 2.25 13.72
N LYS A 50 -11.27 3.31 13.13
CA LYS A 50 -12.73 3.57 13.08
C LYS A 50 -13.48 2.57 12.18
N ASN A 51 -12.84 2.08 11.11
CA ASN A 51 -13.52 1.30 10.07
C ASN A 51 -13.16 -0.19 10.06
N LYS A 52 -12.17 -0.66 10.82
CA LYS A 52 -11.65 -2.04 10.78
C LYS A 52 -12.70 -3.14 11.01
N SER A 53 -13.81 -2.82 11.69
CA SER A 53 -14.94 -3.74 11.89
C SER A 53 -15.83 -3.88 10.65
N ARG A 54 -15.94 -2.81 9.85
CA ARG A 54 -16.74 -2.72 8.62
C ARG A 54 -15.94 -3.15 7.39
N VAL A 55 -14.67 -2.74 7.33
CA VAL A 55 -13.74 -3.05 6.25
C VAL A 55 -12.55 -3.76 6.88
N ARG A 56 -12.52 -5.08 6.76
CA ARG A 56 -11.50 -5.92 7.42
C ARG A 56 -10.17 -5.95 6.66
N ALA A 57 -10.22 -5.83 5.34
CA ALA A 57 -9.04 -5.82 4.49
C ALA A 57 -8.33 -4.46 4.54
N GLY A 58 -7.00 -4.48 4.49
CA GLY A 58 -6.20 -3.28 4.29
C GLY A 58 -6.49 -2.67 2.92
N GLY A 59 -6.60 -1.33 2.86
CA GLY A 59 -6.82 -0.60 1.61
C GLY A 59 -5.52 -0.19 0.91
N ASP A 60 -4.38 -0.76 1.30
CA ASP A 60 -3.02 -0.33 0.91
C ASP A 60 -2.78 1.18 1.07
N VAL A 61 -3.44 1.83 2.05
CA VAL A 61 -3.48 3.29 2.12
C VAL A 61 -2.07 3.89 2.27
N LEU A 62 -1.25 3.34 3.16
CA LEU A 62 0.13 3.80 3.36
C LEU A 62 0.99 3.64 2.10
N MET A 63 0.87 2.50 1.43
CA MET A 63 1.54 2.24 0.15
C MET A 63 1.11 3.24 -0.92
N ARG A 64 -0.21 3.47 -1.07
CA ARG A 64 -0.78 4.39 -2.06
C ARG A 64 -0.34 5.83 -1.80
N LEU A 65 -0.21 6.27 -0.55
CA LEU A 65 0.28 7.60 -0.21
C LEU A 65 1.72 7.80 -0.73
N GLN A 66 2.60 6.83 -0.51
CA GLN A 66 4.01 6.94 -0.93
C GLN A 66 4.16 6.87 -2.46
N ILE A 67 3.56 5.87 -3.10
CA ILE A 67 3.74 5.70 -4.56
C ILE A 67 3.08 6.83 -5.35
N LYS A 68 1.92 7.34 -4.91
CA LYS A 68 1.29 8.50 -5.57
C LYS A 68 2.13 9.77 -5.45
N LYS A 69 2.85 9.93 -4.34
CA LYS A 69 3.79 11.04 -4.17
C LYS A 69 4.95 10.91 -5.17
N GLU A 70 5.52 9.70 -5.30
CA GLU A 70 6.57 9.41 -6.29
C GLU A 70 6.08 9.67 -7.72
N ASN A 71 4.84 9.31 -8.02
CA ASN A 71 4.17 9.51 -9.31
C ASN A 71 3.31 10.78 -9.36
N SER A 72 3.76 11.87 -8.73
CA SER A 72 3.02 13.14 -8.63
C SER A 72 2.68 13.80 -9.97
N ASN A 73 3.34 13.37 -11.05
CA ASN A 73 3.06 13.81 -12.43
C ASN A 73 1.77 13.22 -13.03
N VAL A 74 1.10 12.27 -12.36
CA VAL A 74 -0.14 11.67 -12.84
C VAL A 74 -1.35 12.48 -12.40
N ASP A 75 -2.10 13.02 -13.37
CA ASP A 75 -3.30 13.81 -13.12
C ASP A 75 -4.48 12.94 -12.64
N LEU A 76 -4.80 13.04 -11.35
CA LEU A 76 -5.91 12.34 -10.69
C LEU A 76 -7.19 13.18 -10.55
N SER A 77 -7.28 14.34 -11.23
CA SER A 77 -8.41 15.28 -11.11
C SER A 77 -9.72 14.79 -11.72
N ILE A 78 -9.69 13.78 -12.61
CA ILE A 78 -10.90 13.24 -13.24
C ILE A 78 -11.89 12.82 -12.15
N PRO A 79 -13.13 13.31 -12.14
CA PRO A 79 -14.12 12.96 -11.12
C PRO A 79 -14.57 11.49 -11.24
N PRO A 80 -14.96 10.85 -10.13
CA PRO A 80 -15.51 9.50 -10.20
C PRO A 80 -16.90 9.51 -10.85
N VAL A 81 -17.10 8.65 -11.84
CA VAL A 81 -18.43 8.40 -12.44
C VAL A 81 -19.15 7.36 -11.57
N ARG A 82 -20.35 7.67 -11.10
CA ARG A 82 -21.20 6.77 -10.30
C ARG A 82 -22.61 6.81 -10.87
N LEU A 83 -22.93 5.81 -11.69
CA LEU A 83 -24.25 5.68 -12.28
C LEU A 83 -25.24 5.11 -11.26
N GLY A 84 -26.48 5.60 -11.29
CA GLY A 84 -27.59 5.03 -10.55
C GLY A 84 -28.00 3.63 -11.05
N LYS A 85 -28.86 2.92 -10.31
CA LYS A 85 -29.32 1.57 -10.69
C LYS A 85 -30.09 1.53 -12.02
N GLU A 86 -30.80 2.60 -12.35
CA GLU A 86 -31.67 2.71 -13.53
C GLU A 86 -31.09 3.64 -14.60
N GLU A 87 -29.90 4.19 -14.36
CA GLU A 87 -29.23 5.11 -15.28
C GLU A 87 -28.58 4.30 -16.40
N GLN A 88 -28.82 4.70 -17.65
CA GLN A 88 -28.22 4.00 -18.79
C GLN A 88 -26.73 4.30 -18.89
N VAL A 89 -25.94 3.25 -19.18
CA VAL A 89 -24.52 3.38 -19.43
C VAL A 89 -24.31 3.95 -20.83
N ASP A 90 -23.79 5.18 -20.91
CA ASP A 90 -23.38 5.79 -22.17
C ASP A 90 -21.86 5.70 -22.41
N TYR A 91 -21.46 6.06 -23.62
CA TYR A 91 -20.06 6.00 -24.05
C TYR A 91 -19.15 6.98 -23.29
N GLU A 92 -19.67 8.16 -22.90
CA GLU A 92 -18.91 9.19 -22.20
C GLU A 92 -18.61 8.76 -20.76
N ALA A 93 -19.61 8.21 -20.06
CA ALA A 93 -19.50 7.64 -18.73
C ALA A 93 -18.44 6.53 -18.71
N VAL A 94 -18.50 5.59 -19.67
CA VAL A 94 -17.51 4.51 -19.80
C VAL A 94 -16.11 5.06 -20.06
N THR A 95 -15.99 5.99 -21.00
CA THR A 95 -14.70 6.59 -21.37
C THR A 95 -14.07 7.33 -20.19
N THR A 96 -14.87 8.10 -19.45
CA THR A 96 -14.42 8.85 -18.28
C THR A 96 -14.01 7.91 -17.14
N ALA A 97 -14.82 6.89 -16.86
CA ALA A 97 -14.52 5.88 -15.84
C ALA A 97 -13.22 5.12 -16.17
N LEU A 98 -13.06 4.67 -17.42
CA LEU A 98 -11.87 3.94 -17.86
C LEU A 98 -10.63 4.82 -17.81
N ARG A 99 -10.71 6.07 -18.29
CA ARG A 99 -9.59 7.02 -18.23
C ARG A 99 -9.16 7.26 -16.78
N LYS A 100 -10.09 7.44 -15.86
CA LYS A 100 -9.79 7.56 -14.43
C LYS A 100 -9.14 6.29 -13.88
N ALA A 101 -9.67 5.11 -14.20
CA ALA A 101 -9.13 3.84 -13.73
C ALA A 101 -7.69 3.62 -14.20
N ILE A 102 -7.39 3.91 -15.47
CA ILE A 102 -6.02 3.79 -16.03
C ILE A 102 -5.08 4.76 -15.31
N ARG A 103 -5.48 6.02 -15.12
CA ARG A 103 -4.65 7.00 -14.41
C ARG A 103 -4.42 6.61 -12.95
N LEU A 104 -5.43 6.09 -12.27
CA LEU A 104 -5.28 5.57 -10.90
C LEU A 104 -4.29 4.41 -10.84
N ASN A 105 -4.39 3.44 -11.75
CA ASN A 105 -3.45 2.32 -11.83
C ASN A 105 -2.03 2.83 -12.12
N ARG A 106 -1.86 3.77 -13.05
CA ARG A 106 -0.55 4.36 -13.35
C ARG A 106 0.04 5.08 -12.13
N ALA A 107 -0.77 5.82 -11.37
CA ALA A 107 -0.32 6.56 -10.20
C ALA A 107 0.18 5.65 -9.05
N ILE A 108 -0.19 4.37 -9.04
CA ILE A 108 0.23 3.39 -8.03
C ILE A 108 1.21 2.34 -8.58
N GLN A 109 1.74 2.54 -9.80
CA GLN A 109 2.80 1.69 -10.35
C GLN A 109 4.14 2.03 -9.70
N SER A 110 4.90 1.02 -9.27
CA SER A 110 6.22 1.24 -8.69
C SER A 110 7.29 1.55 -9.74
N LYS A 111 8.46 2.02 -9.28
CA LYS A 111 9.60 2.41 -10.12
C LYS A 111 10.15 1.32 -11.03
N ASP A 112 10.03 0.05 -10.65
CA ASP A 112 10.43 -1.12 -11.44
C ASP A 112 9.28 -1.67 -12.32
N GLY A 113 8.14 -0.98 -12.36
CA GLY A 113 7.02 -1.28 -13.25
C GLY A 113 5.96 -2.23 -12.70
N HIS A 114 6.17 -2.83 -11.52
CA HIS A 114 5.14 -3.69 -10.91
C HIS A 114 4.06 -2.86 -10.20
N TRP A 115 3.01 -3.54 -9.76
CA TRP A 115 1.97 -2.97 -8.90
C TRP A 115 2.09 -3.58 -7.51
N PRO A 116 2.68 -2.85 -6.55
CA PRO A 116 2.73 -3.31 -5.18
C PRO A 116 1.31 -3.51 -4.65
N ALA A 117 1.11 -4.58 -3.91
CA ALA A 117 -0.16 -4.90 -3.30
C ALA A 117 0.07 -5.67 -2.01
N GLU A 118 -0.78 -5.45 -1.03
CA GLU A 118 -0.96 -6.39 0.07
C GLU A 118 -1.71 -7.61 -0.47
N ASN A 119 -1.02 -8.75 -0.58
CA ASN A 119 -1.69 -10.03 -0.83
C ASN A 119 -2.18 -10.63 0.50
N SER A 120 -3.21 -10.00 1.08
CA SER A 120 -3.86 -10.49 2.30
C SER A 120 -5.00 -11.43 1.95
N GLY A 121 -4.88 -12.68 2.39
CA GLY A 121 -5.94 -13.68 2.36
C GLY A 121 -6.83 -13.62 3.62
N PRO A 122 -7.48 -14.74 4.02
CA PRO A 122 -7.98 -14.83 5.38
C PRO A 122 -6.79 -14.66 6.34
N ASN A 123 -7.01 -14.00 7.48
CA ASN A 123 -5.98 -13.62 8.46
C ASN A 123 -5.24 -14.80 9.13
N PHE A 124 -5.10 -15.98 8.51
CA PHE A 124 -4.38 -17.13 9.05
C PHE A 124 -2.87 -16.89 9.21
N PHE A 125 -2.28 -15.96 8.46
CA PHE A 125 -0.85 -15.63 8.63
C PHE A 125 -0.58 -14.77 9.87
N THR A 126 -1.54 -13.97 10.32
CA THR A 126 -1.33 -13.01 11.41
C THR A 126 -1.14 -13.68 12.78
N PRO A 127 -1.98 -14.66 13.21
CA PRO A 127 -1.82 -15.29 14.52
C PRO A 127 -0.47 -16.01 14.70
N PRO A 128 0.03 -16.83 13.76
CA PRO A 128 1.36 -17.44 13.88
C PRO A 128 2.49 -16.42 13.97
N LEU A 129 2.41 -15.32 13.21
CA LEU A 129 3.42 -14.25 13.23
C LEU A 129 3.46 -13.55 14.60
N VAL A 130 2.30 -13.23 15.18
CA VAL A 130 2.22 -12.57 16.51
C VAL A 130 2.73 -13.50 17.62
N SER A 131 2.36 -14.77 17.59
CA SER A 131 2.86 -15.75 18.57
C SER A 131 4.39 -15.90 18.49
N SER A 132 4.94 -15.91 17.27
CA SER A 132 6.39 -16.06 17.05
C SER A 132 7.19 -14.84 17.54
N THR A 133 6.70 -13.63 17.35
CA THR A 133 7.37 -12.41 17.87
C THR A 133 7.25 -12.30 19.39
N PHE A 134 6.12 -12.74 19.97
CA PHE A 134 5.94 -12.80 21.43
C PHE A 134 6.86 -13.84 22.10
N ALA A 135 6.98 -15.04 21.53
CA ALA A 135 7.88 -16.07 22.04
C ALA A 135 9.36 -15.63 22.00
N ASN A 136 9.77 -14.95 20.93
CA ASN A 136 11.15 -14.46 20.78
C ASN A 136 11.48 -13.28 21.69
N THR A 137 10.50 -12.45 22.07
CA THR A 137 10.72 -11.39 23.06
C THR A 137 10.80 -11.95 24.49
N SER A 138 10.09 -13.04 24.78
CA SER A 138 10.16 -13.74 26.07
C SER A 138 11.54 -14.39 26.32
N ASN A 139 12.21 -14.86 25.26
CA ASN A 139 13.57 -15.41 25.33
C ASN A 139 14.68 -14.35 25.35
N MET A 140 14.35 -13.07 25.12
CA MET A 140 15.34 -11.98 25.14
C MET A 140 15.53 -11.37 26.53
N TYR A 141 14.65 -11.67 27.48
CA TYR A 141 14.73 -11.24 28.89
C TYR A 141 15.13 -12.37 29.85
N SER A 142 15.61 -13.50 29.33
CA SER A 142 16.04 -14.67 30.11
C SER A 142 17.55 -14.91 30.09
N TYR A 143 18.36 -13.86 29.90
CA TYR A 143 19.81 -13.88 30.12
C TYR A 143 20.22 -12.70 31.02
#